data_AF-A0A4V2Z4W8-F1
#
_entry.id   AF-A0A4V2Z4W8-F1
#
_cell.length_a   1.000
_cell.length_b   1.000
_cell.length_c   1.000
_cell.angle_alpha   90.00
_cell.angle_beta   90.00
_cell.angle_gamma   90.00
#
_symmetry.space_group_name_H-M   'P 1'
#
loop_
_entity.id
_entity.type
_entity.pdbx_description
1 polymer ?
#
loop_
_entity_poly.entity_id
_entity_poly.type
_entity_poly.pdbx_seq_one_letter_code
_entity_poly.pdbx_strand_id
1 'polypeptide(L)'
;MRRLIESEQFTSWAFGKRLRDAGLLGSMGTVGDCYDNAMMESFWGTMQLELLDTRIWETREELANAIFEWIECWYNPYRRHSSIGMHSPVTFEALSRPSDTAE
;
A
#
# COMPACT_ATOMS: atom_id res chain seq x y z
N MET A 1 -2.18 9.02 -26.12
CA MET A 1 -1.95 8.55 -24.74
C MET A 1 -2.71 9.45 -23.79
N ARG A 2 -3.64 8.90 -23.00
CA ARG A 2 -4.40 9.68 -22.00
C ARG A 2 -3.46 10.01 -20.84
N ARG A 3 -3.52 11.27 -20.40
CA ARG A 3 -2.83 11.80 -19.21
C ARG A 3 -3.18 10.90 -18.01
N LEU A 4 -2.20 10.39 -17.29
CA LEU A 4 -2.41 9.88 -15.93
C LEU A 4 -2.82 11.10 -15.09
N ILE A 5 -4.12 11.20 -14.81
CA ILE A 5 -4.66 12.27 -13.97
C ILE A 5 -4.34 11.84 -12.54
N GLU A 6 -3.42 12.53 -11.88
CA GLU A 6 -3.34 12.42 -10.42
C GLU A 6 -4.71 12.80 -9.84
N SER A 7 -5.22 11.99 -8.92
CA SER A 7 -6.57 12.25 -8.41
C SER A 7 -6.61 13.62 -7.74
N GLU A 8 -7.67 14.40 -8.02
CA GLU A 8 -7.86 15.75 -7.44
C GLU A 8 -7.85 15.74 -5.90
N GLN A 9 -8.02 14.56 -5.28
CA GLN A 9 -7.96 14.37 -3.83
C GLN A 9 -6.55 14.56 -3.28
N PHE A 10 -5.53 13.98 -3.93
CA PHE A 10 -4.14 14.03 -3.46
C PHE A 10 -3.47 15.39 -3.74
N THR A 11 -3.96 16.12 -4.73
CA THR A 11 -3.51 17.50 -5.03
C THR A 11 -4.33 18.58 -4.30
N SER A 12 -5.35 18.19 -3.53
CA SER A 12 -6.21 19.12 -2.81
C SER A 12 -5.46 19.89 -1.72
N TRP A 13 -5.83 21.16 -1.52
CA TRP A 13 -5.25 22.00 -0.48
C TRP A 13 -5.47 21.43 0.93
N ALA A 14 -6.63 20.81 1.16
CA ALA A 14 -6.96 20.17 2.43
C ALA A 14 -6.01 19.00 2.76
N PHE A 15 -5.65 18.19 1.77
CA PHE A 15 -4.69 17.10 1.93
C PHE A 15 -3.28 17.65 2.20
N GLY A 16 -2.81 18.61 1.40
CA GLY A 16 -1.51 19.24 1.58
C GLY A 16 -1.36 19.97 2.93
N LYS A 17 -2.44 20.55 3.45
CA LYS A 17 -2.44 21.14 4.79
C LYS A 17 -2.24 20.09 5.87
N ARG A 18 -2.97 18.96 5.82
CA ARG A 18 -2.82 17.86 6.79
C ARG A 18 -1.43 17.26 6.79
N LEU A 19 -0.80 17.12 5.62
CA LEU A 19 0.58 16.65 5.52
C LEU A 19 1.54 17.59 6.25
N ARG A 20 1.42 18.91 6.03
CA ARG A 20 2.23 19.91 6.73
C ARG A 20 1.99 19.92 8.24
N ASP A 21 0.72 19.84 8.65
CA ASP A 21 0.35 19.80 10.08
C ASP A 21 0.92 18.54 10.77
N ALA A 22 1.08 17.43 10.03
CA ALA A 22 1.72 16.20 10.51
C ALA A 22 3.27 16.20 10.39
N GLY A 23 3.88 17.27 9.88
CA GLY A 23 5.33 17.34 9.64
C GLY A 23 5.82 16.46 8.48
N LEU A 24 4.92 16.00 7.61
CA LEU A 24 5.23 15.11 6.50
C LEU A 24 5.40 15.90 5.20
N LEU A 25 6.43 15.55 4.43
CA LEU A 25 6.61 16.07 3.08
C LEU A 25 5.85 15.18 2.09
N GLY A 26 4.89 15.76 1.36
CA GLY A 26 4.24 15.06 0.26
C GLY A 26 5.21 14.89 -0.91
N SER A 27 5.60 13.66 -1.20
CA SER A 27 6.33 13.30 -2.41
C SER A 27 5.33 12.79 -3.44
N MET A 28 4.87 13.65 -4.33
CA MET A 28 4.20 13.20 -5.55
C MET A 28 5.30 12.94 -6.56
N GLY A 29 5.43 11.69 -7.02
CA GLY A 29 6.43 11.29 -8.01
C GLY A 29 6.34 12.15 -9.28
N THR A 30 7.40 12.13 -10.10
CA THR A 30 7.36 12.86 -11.37
C THR A 30 6.28 12.26 -12.28
N VAL A 31 5.50 13.11 -12.97
CA VAL A 31 4.43 12.65 -13.88
C VAL A 31 5.00 11.67 -14.90
N GLY A 32 4.55 10.41 -14.85
CA GLY A 32 4.93 9.36 -15.80
C GLY A 32 5.99 8.37 -15.31
N ASP A 33 6.45 8.46 -14.05
CA ASP A 33 7.26 7.41 -13.45
C ASP A 33 6.34 6.27 -12.94
N CYS A 34 6.25 5.18 -13.71
CA CYS A 34 5.43 4.03 -13.34
C CYS A 34 6.02 3.19 -12.21
N TYR A 35 7.29 3.39 -11.85
CA TYR A 35 7.95 2.59 -10.81
C TYR A 35 7.36 2.88 -9.42
N ASP A 36 6.98 4.12 -9.14
CA ASP A 36 6.40 4.51 -7.86
C ASP A 36 5.04 3.82 -7.61
N ASN A 37 4.26 3.61 -8.67
CA ASN A 37 2.95 2.95 -8.56
C ASN A 37 3.01 1.42 -8.78
N ALA A 38 4.06 0.90 -9.43
CA ALA A 38 4.15 -0.53 -9.79
C ALA A 38 4.03 -1.46 -8.58
N MET A 39 4.55 -1.06 -7.42
CA MET A 39 4.40 -1.82 -6.16
C MET A 39 2.94 -1.89 -5.72
N MET A 40 2.23 -0.77 -5.78
CA MET A 40 0.81 -0.70 -5.42
C MET A 40 -0.07 -1.42 -6.45
N GLU A 41 0.25 -1.34 -7.74
CA GLU A 41 -0.45 -2.11 -8.78
C GLU A 41 -0.31 -3.62 -8.56
N SER A 42 0.89 -4.08 -8.20
CA SER A 42 1.14 -5.49 -7.88
C SER A 42 0.38 -5.94 -6.63
N PHE A 43 0.29 -5.08 -5.62
CA PHE A 43 -0.52 -5.31 -4.42
C PHE A 43 -2.00 -5.48 -4.76
N TRP A 44 -2.58 -4.52 -5.49
CA TRP A 44 -4.00 -4.56 -5.84
C TRP A 44 -4.35 -5.71 -6.78
N GLY A 45 -3.49 -6.00 -7.77
CA GLY A 45 -3.67 -7.16 -8.66
C GLY A 45 -3.64 -8.48 -7.88
N THR A 46 -2.77 -8.58 -6.88
CA THR A 46 -2.75 -9.73 -5.98
C THR A 46 -4.06 -9.86 -5.20
N MET A 47 -4.48 -8.80 -4.50
CA MET A 47 -5.69 -8.85 -3.67
C MET A 47 -6.92 -9.18 -4.51
N GLN A 48 -6.98 -8.65 -5.72
CA GLN A 48 -8.08 -8.95 -6.63
C GLN A 48 -8.16 -10.46 -6.93
N LEU A 49 -7.05 -11.07 -7.31
CA LEU A 49 -6.99 -12.50 -7.64
C LEU A 49 -7.15 -13.42 -6.43
N GLU A 50 -6.50 -13.10 -5.31
CA GLU A 50 -6.42 -13.96 -4.13
C GLU A 50 -7.61 -13.77 -3.18
N LEU A 51 -8.33 -12.65 -3.24
CA LEU A 51 -9.45 -12.34 -2.34
C LEU A 51 -10.71 -11.93 -3.09
N LEU A 52 -10.67 -10.84 -3.84
CA LEU A 52 -11.90 -10.20 -4.34
C LEU A 52 -12.67 -11.07 -5.33
N ASP A 53 -11.95 -11.75 -6.23
CA ASP A 53 -12.52 -12.57 -7.30
C ASP A 53 -12.83 -14.02 -6.84
N THR A 54 -12.55 -14.36 -5.58
CA THR A 54 -12.73 -15.73 -5.07
C THR A 54 -14.19 -16.10 -4.81
N ARG A 55 -15.03 -15.12 -4.49
CA ARG A 55 -16.45 -15.32 -4.17
C ARG A 55 -17.26 -14.04 -4.37
N ILE A 56 -18.57 -14.22 -4.38
CA ILE A 56 -19.52 -13.10 -4.34
C ILE A 56 -19.69 -12.69 -2.88
N TRP A 57 -19.64 -11.37 -2.64
CA TRP A 57 -19.79 -10.76 -1.32
C TRP A 57 -21.21 -10.22 -1.17
N GLU A 58 -21.89 -10.56 -0.08
CA GLU A 58 -23.29 -10.14 0.11
C GLU A 58 -23.38 -8.72 0.66
N THR A 59 -22.39 -8.31 1.45
CA THR A 59 -22.37 -6.99 2.09
C THR A 59 -21.01 -6.30 1.98
N ARG A 60 -21.03 -4.96 2.04
CA ARG A 60 -19.81 -4.16 2.09
C ARG A 60 -19.02 -4.38 3.39
N GLU A 61 -19.70 -4.71 4.49
CA GLU A 61 -19.07 -4.98 5.78
C GLU A 61 -18.29 -6.30 5.74
N GLU A 62 -18.89 -7.35 5.18
CA GLU A 62 -18.22 -8.64 4.97
C GLU A 62 -16.95 -8.47 4.12
N LEU A 63 -17.07 -7.74 3.01
CA LEU A 63 -15.93 -7.45 2.14
C LEU A 63 -14.84 -6.65 2.88
N ALA A 64 -15.22 -5.62 3.65
CA ALA A 64 -14.27 -4.81 4.40
C ALA A 64 -13.52 -5.65 5.46
N ASN A 65 -14.22 -6.52 6.18
CA ASN A 65 -13.63 -7.43 7.15
C ASN A 65 -12.67 -8.42 6.48
N ALA A 66 -13.05 -8.96 5.32
CA ALA A 66 -12.20 -9.89 4.59
C ALA A 66 -10.95 -9.21 4.00
N ILE A 67 -11.07 -7.96 3.53
CA ILE A 67 -9.92 -7.15 3.11
C ILE A 67 -8.98 -6.93 4.30
N PHE A 68 -9.53 -6.56 5.46
CA PHE A 68 -8.73 -6.36 6.67
C PHE A 68 -8.01 -7.64 7.09
N GLU A 69 -8.73 -8.75 7.19
CA GLU A 69 -8.17 -10.06 7.53
C GLU A 69 -7.08 -10.48 6.53
N TRP A 70 -7.33 -10.30 5.23
CA TRP A 70 -6.34 -10.64 4.21
C TRP A 70 -5.07 -9.78 4.33
N ILE A 71 -5.19 -8.49 4.63
CA ILE A 71 -4.04 -7.59 4.81
C ILE A 71 -3.28 -7.95 6.10
N GLU A 72 -3.95 -7.95 7.25
CA GLU A 72 -3.32 -8.01 8.56
C GLU A 72 -2.97 -9.42 9.01
N CYS A 73 -3.77 -10.42 8.63
CA CYS A 73 -3.58 -11.80 9.05
C CYS A 73 -2.86 -12.66 8.02
N TRP A 74 -2.77 -12.23 6.75
CA TRP A 74 -2.09 -13.00 5.70
C TRP A 74 -0.98 -12.23 5.00
N TYR A 75 -1.28 -11.10 4.35
CA TYR A 75 -0.35 -10.38 3.48
C TYR A 75 0.86 -9.84 4.26
N ASN A 76 0.63 -9.00 5.26
CA ASN A 76 1.67 -8.36 6.07
C ASN A 76 2.54 -9.37 6.85
N PRO A 77 1.96 -10.34 7.58
CA PRO A 77 2.76 -11.25 8.42
C PRO A 77 3.43 -12.39 7.65
N TYR A 78 2.76 -12.98 6.64
CA TYR A 78 3.17 -14.28 6.09
C TYR A 78 3.53 -14.27 4.61
N ARG A 79 2.94 -13.39 3.79
CA ARG A 79 3.15 -13.44 2.33
C ARG A 79 4.59 -13.07 1.99
N ARG A 80 5.26 -13.96 1.26
CA ARG A 80 6.67 -13.77 0.87
C ARG A 80 6.78 -13.13 -0.49
N HIS A 81 7.70 -12.18 -0.62
CA HIS A 81 7.93 -11.45 -1.86
C HIS A 81 9.37 -11.64 -2.35
N SER A 82 9.52 -12.06 -3.62
CA SER A 82 10.85 -12.30 -4.21
C SER A 82 11.71 -11.04 -4.28
N SER A 83 11.09 -9.86 -4.46
CA SER A 83 11.78 -8.56 -4.50
C SER A 83 12.44 -8.16 -3.19
N ILE A 84 11.98 -8.69 -2.05
CA ILE A 84 12.51 -8.42 -0.70
C ILE A 84 13.13 -9.68 -0.08
N GLY A 85 13.76 -10.53 -0.90
CA GLY A 85 14.51 -11.69 -0.42
C GLY A 85 13.64 -12.80 0.17
N MET A 86 12.40 -12.95 -0.29
CA MET A 86 11.42 -13.91 0.23
C MET A 86 11.02 -13.69 1.69
N HIS A 87 11.16 -12.46 2.19
CA HIS A 87 10.60 -12.03 3.46
C HIS A 87 9.15 -11.58 3.32
N SER A 88 8.41 -11.60 4.43
CA SER A 88 7.13 -10.90 4.52
C SER A 88 7.34 -9.41 4.78
N PRO A 89 6.38 -8.54 4.42
CA PRO A 89 6.49 -7.09 4.65
C PRO A 89 6.91 -6.74 6.08
N VAL A 90 6.25 -7.33 7.08
CA VAL A 90 6.56 -7.08 8.50
C VAL A 90 7.98 -7.52 8.85
N THR A 91 8.41 -8.69 8.35
CA THR A 91 9.77 -9.19 8.58
C THR A 91 10.81 -8.27 7.95
N PHE A 92 10.56 -7.83 6.71
CA PHE A 92 11.47 -6.95 5.98
C PHE A 92 11.59 -5.57 6.66
N GLU A 93 10.48 -5.00 7.14
CA GLU A 93 10.49 -3.74 7.90
C GLU A 93 11.22 -3.89 9.25
N ALA A 94 11.05 -5.02 9.94
CA ALA A 94 11.77 -5.29 11.19
C ALA A 94 13.29 -5.41 10.96
N LEU A 95 13.71 -6.00 9.84
CA LEU A 95 15.13 -6.11 9.46
C LEU A 95 15.71 -4.78 8.95
N SER A 96 14.89 -3.94 8.33
CA SER A 96 15.31 -2.67 7.73
C SER A 96 15.30 -1.50 8.71
N ARG A 97 14.66 -1.65 9.88
CA ARG A 97 14.75 -0.66 10.95
C ARG A 97 16.18 -0.66 11.49
N PRO A 98 16.92 0.45 11.44
CA PRO A 98 18.16 0.53 12.18
C PRO A 98 17.85 0.28 13.65
N SER A 99 18.71 -0.46 14.34
CA SER A 99 18.62 -0.57 15.79
C SER A 99 18.71 0.84 16.35
N ASP A 100 17.63 1.35 16.94
CA ASP A 100 17.66 2.50 17.84
C ASP A 100 18.45 2.09 19.10
N THR A 101 19.75 1.83 18.93
CA THR A 101 20.71 1.82 20.02
C THR A 101 21.07 3.27 20.25
N ALA A 102 20.19 3.98 20.95
CA ALA A 102 20.54 5.23 21.59
C ALA A 102 21.45 4.89 22.78
N GLU A 103 22.76 5.09 22.60
CA GLU A 103 23.68 5.41 23.71
C GLU A 103 23.59 6.91 24.04
#